data_AF-A0A2A9M6X6-F1
#
_entry.id   AF-A0A2A9M6X6-F1
#
_cell.length_a   1.000
_cell.length_b   1.000
_cell.length_c   1.000
_cell.angle_alpha   90.00
_cell.angle_beta   90.00
_cell.angle_gamma   90.00
#
_symmetry.space_group_name_H-M   'P 1'
#
loop_
_entity.id
_entity.type
_entity.pdbx_description
1 polymer ?
#
loop_
_entity_poly.entity_id
_entity_poly.type
_entity_poly.pdbx_seq_one_letter_code
_entity_poly.pdbx_strand_id
1 'polypeptide(L)'
;MAKCGGAGGYDNPAVGLWGVCLSAQAVVALILLLVAASPHLPKEPTEDAAIAYVNAKTFAGLGTAHLITCMAMTALVFIGYFCTACFQLPLWICAILFQILCLVTSGFTGSMLTSLDSKKSSVLDEMRQTGKKPGDVVDFSEIFVDEHAGMLLAVAVLGLLMPVFISQAKSKQTSTPGHEATLYPAATIISLASAGIFLFCRASSTLAGLSSAWLIVGAVITISVSIQQCCCSRVLSIVLAAIFALGAVFAVISAAVVGKAFESGRHSMMLIDSKNPSAVPVSRLDDNEFETFKIHVLAGDGVYLLIGFCFNVSAFVFFVYSALAAFRSMCALGRKTSVATDESDNA
;
A
#
# COMPACT_ATOMS: atom_id res chain seq x y z
N MET A 1 10.00 -40.69 17.82
CA MET A 1 9.12 -39.63 17.28
C MET A 1 9.37 -38.36 18.10
N ALA A 2 10.07 -37.39 17.52
CA ALA A 2 10.32 -36.11 18.20
C ALA A 2 8.98 -35.41 18.45
N LYS A 3 8.74 -34.96 19.69
CA LYS A 3 7.55 -34.16 20.03
C LYS A 3 7.57 -32.90 19.16
N CYS A 4 6.63 -32.79 18.23
CA CYS A 4 6.38 -31.55 17.50
C CYS A 4 5.77 -30.54 18.49
N GLY A 5 6.61 -29.88 19.28
CA GLY A 5 6.20 -28.72 20.08
C GLY A 5 5.78 -27.56 19.18
N GLY A 6 5.05 -26.59 19.75
CA GLY A 6 4.72 -25.35 19.04
C GLY A 6 5.99 -24.65 18.54
N ALA A 7 5.92 -24.07 17.33
CA ALA A 7 7.07 -23.46 16.67
C ALA A 7 7.46 -22.08 17.23
N GLY A 8 6.64 -21.50 18.11
CA GLY A 8 6.94 -20.26 18.82
C GLY A 8 5.78 -19.83 19.69
N GLY A 9 6.05 -19.48 20.94
CA GLY A 9 5.06 -18.93 21.87
C GLY A 9 4.61 -17.52 21.50
N TYR A 10 3.83 -16.88 22.39
CA TYR A 10 3.27 -15.54 22.21
C TYR A 10 4.28 -14.46 21.82
N ASP A 11 5.55 -14.62 22.19
CA ASP A 11 6.63 -13.66 21.90
C ASP A 11 7.17 -13.74 20.47
N ASN A 12 6.68 -14.66 19.62
CA ASN A 12 7.17 -14.77 18.25
C ASN A 12 6.63 -13.61 17.39
N PRO A 13 7.50 -12.72 16.86
CA PRO A 13 7.08 -11.58 16.04
C PRO A 13 6.33 -12.00 14.76
N ALA A 14 6.51 -13.23 14.28
CA ALA A 14 5.73 -13.77 13.17
C ALA A 14 4.22 -13.78 13.47
N VAL A 15 3.82 -14.10 14.70
CA VAL A 15 2.40 -14.15 15.10
C VAL A 15 1.78 -12.76 15.03
N GLY A 16 2.51 -11.72 15.45
CA GLY A 16 2.06 -10.32 15.32
C GLY A 16 1.87 -9.91 13.86
N LEU A 17 2.82 -10.24 12.98
CA LEU A 17 2.70 -9.96 11.55
C LEU A 17 1.55 -10.73 10.88
N TRP A 18 1.32 -11.98 11.27
CA TRP A 18 0.14 -12.73 10.85
C TRP A 18 -1.14 -12.07 11.32
N GLY A 19 -1.21 -11.58 12.56
CA GLY A 19 -2.36 -10.85 13.08
C GLY A 19 -2.68 -9.58 12.28
N VAL A 20 -1.67 -8.78 11.96
CA VAL A 20 -1.84 -7.59 11.10
C VAL A 20 -2.32 -7.99 9.71
N CYS A 21 -1.74 -9.04 9.13
CA CYS A 21 -2.12 -9.57 7.82
C CYS A 21 -3.57 -10.03 7.77
N LEU A 22 -4.00 -10.84 8.74
CA LEU A 22 -5.37 -11.35 8.85
C LEU A 22 -6.38 -10.23 9.14
N SER A 23 -5.98 -9.20 9.90
CA SER A 23 -6.83 -8.04 10.16
C SER A 23 -7.06 -7.22 8.89
N ALA A 24 -6.01 -6.91 8.14
CA ALA A 24 -6.12 -6.24 6.85
C ALA A 24 -6.97 -7.05 5.86
N GLN A 25 -6.83 -8.37 5.89
CA GLN A 25 -7.64 -9.27 5.08
C GLN A 25 -9.13 -9.22 5.43
N ALA A 26 -9.46 -9.21 6.72
CA ALA A 26 -10.82 -9.05 7.18
C ALA A 26 -11.41 -7.70 6.75
N VAL A 27 -10.61 -6.63 6.80
CA VAL A 27 -11.01 -5.30 6.30
C VAL A 27 -11.29 -5.35 4.80
N VAL A 28 -10.44 -5.97 3.99
CA VAL A 28 -10.68 -6.14 2.54
C VAL A 28 -11.97 -6.90 2.29
N ALA A 29 -12.19 -8.01 2.99
CA ALA A 29 -13.41 -8.81 2.87
C ALA A 29 -14.67 -7.99 3.20
N LEU A 30 -14.64 -7.26 4.32
CA LEU A 30 -15.75 -6.42 4.77
C LEU A 30 -16.06 -5.30 3.77
N ILE A 31 -15.03 -4.59 3.28
CA ILE A 31 -15.22 -3.53 2.29
C ILE A 31 -15.87 -4.10 1.03
N LEU A 32 -15.36 -5.21 0.50
CA LEU A 32 -15.91 -5.84 -0.70
C LEU A 32 -17.37 -6.29 -0.50
N LEU A 33 -17.70 -6.85 0.66
CA LEU A 33 -19.07 -7.25 0.98
C LEU A 33 -20.02 -6.05 1.15
N LEU A 34 -19.53 -4.94 1.71
CA LEU A 34 -20.30 -3.69 1.83
C LEU A 34 -20.55 -3.07 0.46
N VAL A 35 -19.53 -3.00 -0.40
CA VAL A 35 -19.66 -2.55 -1.80
C VAL A 35 -20.65 -3.44 -2.56
N ALA A 36 -20.60 -4.76 -2.36
CA ALA A 36 -21.54 -5.70 -2.97
C ALA A 36 -22.99 -5.52 -2.51
N ALA A 37 -23.21 -4.99 -1.30
CA ALA A 37 -24.53 -4.79 -0.72
C ALA A 37 -25.21 -3.49 -1.20
N SER A 38 -24.54 -2.69 -2.02
CA SER A 38 -25.12 -1.46 -2.56
C SER A 38 -26.38 -1.75 -3.40
N PRO A 39 -27.52 -1.08 -3.13
CA PRO A 39 -28.79 -1.36 -3.80
C PRO A 39 -28.79 -0.98 -5.29
N HIS A 40 -27.87 -0.12 -5.71
CA HIS A 40 -27.76 0.39 -7.08
C HIS A 40 -26.86 -0.47 -7.97
N LEU A 41 -26.26 -1.52 -7.42
CA LEU A 41 -25.32 -2.37 -8.13
C LEU A 41 -26.04 -3.56 -8.78
N PRO A 42 -25.94 -3.76 -10.11
CA PRO A 42 -26.55 -4.91 -10.76
C PRO A 42 -25.96 -6.23 -10.24
N LYS A 43 -26.80 -7.27 -10.16
CA LYS A 43 -26.39 -8.58 -9.65
C LYS A 43 -25.46 -9.31 -10.62
N GLU A 44 -25.73 -9.21 -11.91
CA GLU A 44 -24.96 -9.83 -12.98
C GLU A 44 -24.11 -8.78 -13.70
N PRO A 45 -23.03 -9.20 -14.40
CA PRO A 45 -22.32 -8.33 -15.34
C PRO A 45 -23.28 -7.82 -16.42
N THR A 46 -23.25 -6.51 -16.67
CA THR A 46 -23.97 -5.87 -17.77
C THR A 46 -23.03 -5.66 -18.95
N GLU A 47 -23.42 -6.07 -20.15
CA GLU A 47 -22.59 -5.96 -21.37
C GLU A 47 -22.28 -4.50 -21.75
N ASP A 48 -23.18 -3.57 -21.41
CA ASP A 48 -23.04 -2.15 -21.72
C ASP A 48 -22.29 -1.35 -20.64
N ALA A 49 -21.78 -1.99 -19.57
CA ALA A 49 -21.06 -1.27 -18.52
C ALA A 49 -19.76 -0.70 -19.06
N ALA A 50 -19.58 0.60 -18.83
CA ALA A 50 -18.42 1.30 -19.33
C ALA A 50 -17.15 0.99 -18.51
N ILE A 51 -17.28 0.46 -17.29
CA ILE A 51 -16.22 -0.15 -16.48
C ILE A 51 -16.59 -1.62 -16.25
N ALA A 52 -15.76 -2.53 -16.75
CA ALA A 52 -16.02 -3.96 -16.67
C ALA A 52 -16.05 -4.48 -15.21
N TYR A 53 -16.81 -5.56 -14.99
CA TYR A 53 -16.88 -6.31 -13.73
C TYR A 53 -17.48 -5.56 -12.52
N VAL A 54 -18.10 -4.40 -12.73
CA VAL A 54 -18.84 -3.65 -11.68
C VAL A 54 -20.21 -4.30 -11.47
N ASN A 55 -20.26 -5.35 -10.66
CA ASN A 55 -21.49 -6.06 -10.31
C ASN A 55 -21.39 -6.69 -8.90
N ALA A 56 -22.54 -6.94 -8.27
CA ALA A 56 -22.62 -7.41 -6.90
C ALA A 56 -21.98 -8.80 -6.72
N LYS A 57 -22.11 -9.69 -7.70
CA LYS A 57 -21.51 -11.03 -7.64
C LYS A 57 -19.99 -11.00 -7.62
N THR A 58 -19.35 -10.13 -8.41
CA THR A 58 -17.89 -10.00 -8.41
C THR A 58 -17.39 -9.56 -7.04
N PHE A 59 -17.96 -8.49 -6.47
CA PHE A 59 -17.53 -8.01 -5.16
C PHE A 59 -17.88 -9.00 -4.03
N ALA A 60 -19.06 -9.60 -4.04
CA ALA A 60 -19.45 -10.60 -3.05
C ALA A 60 -18.59 -11.87 -3.14
N GLY A 61 -18.26 -12.31 -4.37
CA GLY A 61 -17.41 -13.47 -4.63
C GLY A 61 -16.00 -13.24 -4.11
N LEU A 62 -15.39 -12.09 -4.43
CA LEU A 62 -14.07 -11.72 -3.90
C LEU A 62 -14.12 -11.55 -2.38
N GLY A 63 -15.10 -10.82 -1.84
CA GLY A 63 -15.25 -10.61 -0.39
C GLY A 63 -15.40 -11.92 0.38
N THR A 64 -16.21 -12.85 -0.12
CA THR A 64 -16.39 -14.19 0.47
C THR A 64 -15.11 -15.02 0.37
N ALA A 65 -14.43 -15.00 -0.78
CA ALA A 65 -13.15 -15.71 -0.94
C ALA A 65 -12.09 -15.18 0.05
N HIS A 66 -12.03 -13.86 0.23
CA HIS A 66 -11.14 -13.23 1.20
C HIS A 66 -11.49 -13.64 2.64
N LEU A 67 -12.78 -13.67 3.00
CA LEU A 67 -13.27 -14.08 4.32
C LEU A 67 -12.96 -15.55 4.64
N ILE A 68 -13.28 -16.46 3.72
CA ILE A 68 -13.00 -17.90 3.89
C ILE A 68 -11.50 -18.13 4.05
N THR A 69 -10.70 -17.50 3.20
CA THR A 69 -9.23 -17.60 3.29
C THR A 69 -8.72 -17.03 4.62
N CYS A 70 -9.27 -15.91 5.09
CA CYS A 70 -8.92 -15.32 6.38
C CYS A 70 -9.19 -16.27 7.54
N MET A 71 -10.36 -16.91 7.57
CA MET A 71 -10.73 -17.87 8.61
C MET A 71 -9.82 -19.11 8.58
N ALA A 72 -9.58 -19.68 7.40
CA ALA A 72 -8.71 -20.83 7.24
C ALA A 72 -7.27 -20.52 7.70
N MET A 73 -6.73 -19.37 7.28
CA MET A 73 -5.39 -18.92 7.68
C MET A 73 -5.31 -18.65 9.19
N THR A 74 -6.34 -18.04 9.79
CA THR A 74 -6.41 -17.82 11.24
C THR A 74 -6.31 -19.15 11.99
N ALA A 75 -7.11 -20.15 11.61
CA ALA A 75 -7.06 -21.47 12.22
C ALA A 75 -5.67 -22.13 12.06
N LEU A 76 -5.06 -22.04 10.87
CA LEU A 76 -3.74 -22.58 10.59
C LEU A 76 -2.62 -21.87 11.36
N VAL A 77 -2.69 -20.55 11.56
CA VAL A 77 -1.76 -19.80 12.40
C VAL A 77 -1.89 -20.24 13.85
N PHE A 78 -3.12 -20.33 14.38
CA PHE A 78 -3.36 -20.78 15.75
C PHE A 78 -2.81 -22.20 15.98
N ILE A 79 -3.18 -23.15 15.12
CA ILE A 79 -2.72 -24.55 15.25
C ILE A 79 -1.21 -24.65 15.01
N GLY A 80 -0.68 -23.97 14.00
CA GLY A 80 0.72 -24.04 13.57
C GLY A 80 1.73 -23.47 14.56
N TYR A 81 1.39 -22.35 15.21
CA TYR A 81 2.30 -21.70 16.16
C TYR A 81 2.08 -22.20 17.60
N PHE A 82 0.84 -22.44 18.02
CA PHE A 82 0.54 -22.75 19.43
C PHE A 82 0.35 -24.23 19.72
N CYS A 83 -0.11 -25.04 18.76
CA CYS A 83 -0.42 -26.46 19.01
C CYS A 83 0.66 -27.41 18.45
N THR A 84 0.99 -27.29 17.17
CA THR A 84 1.91 -28.20 16.47
C THR A 84 2.53 -27.57 15.23
N ALA A 85 3.87 -27.61 15.15
CA ALA A 85 4.62 -27.09 14.02
C ALA A 85 4.27 -27.75 12.66
N CYS A 86 3.66 -28.95 12.65
CA CYS A 86 3.28 -29.64 11.41
C CYS A 86 2.30 -28.84 10.55
N PHE A 87 1.51 -27.95 11.14
CA PHE A 87 0.55 -27.10 10.42
C PHE A 87 1.19 -25.85 9.81
N GLN A 88 2.49 -25.61 10.02
CA GLN A 88 3.20 -24.56 9.31
C GLN A 88 3.29 -24.87 7.81
N LEU A 89 3.55 -26.11 7.38
CA LEU A 89 3.62 -26.41 5.94
C LEU A 89 2.29 -26.12 5.20
N PRO A 90 1.12 -26.60 5.68
CA PRO A 90 -0.19 -26.20 5.13
C PRO A 90 -0.42 -24.68 5.14
N LEU A 91 -0.06 -23.99 6.25
CA LEU A 91 -0.15 -22.54 6.34
C LEU A 91 0.63 -21.85 5.21
N TRP A 92 1.79 -22.38 4.84
CA TRP A 92 2.64 -21.79 3.79
C TRP A 92 2.05 -21.96 2.40
N ILE A 93 1.39 -23.08 2.13
CA ILE A 93 0.69 -23.34 0.87
C ILE A 93 -0.53 -22.43 0.75
N CYS A 94 -1.37 -22.37 1.79
CA CYS A 94 -2.53 -21.48 1.85
C CYS A 94 -2.10 -20.00 1.72
N ALA A 95 -0.95 -19.64 2.28
CA ALA A 95 -0.40 -18.30 2.14
C ALA A 95 -0.06 -17.91 0.69
N ILE A 96 0.36 -18.86 -0.16
CA ILE A 96 0.64 -18.58 -1.59
C ILE A 96 -0.67 -18.31 -2.33
N LEU A 97 -1.68 -19.16 -2.13
CA LEU A 97 -3.02 -18.94 -2.70
C LEU A 97 -3.60 -17.59 -2.26
N PHE A 98 -3.37 -17.24 -0.99
CA PHE A 98 -3.79 -15.98 -0.44
C PHE A 98 -3.08 -14.77 -1.09
N GLN A 99 -1.78 -14.87 -1.37
CA GLN A 99 -1.06 -13.84 -2.13
C GLN A 99 -1.64 -13.63 -3.52
N ILE A 100 -1.94 -14.73 -4.23
CA ILE A 100 -2.54 -14.66 -5.57
C ILE A 100 -3.90 -13.97 -5.51
N LEU A 101 -4.75 -14.36 -4.55
CA LEU A 101 -6.05 -13.72 -4.34
C LEU A 101 -5.91 -12.21 -4.10
N CYS A 102 -4.96 -11.77 -3.27
CA CYS A 102 -4.72 -10.35 -3.01
C CYS A 102 -4.30 -9.58 -4.25
N LEU A 103 -3.39 -10.15 -5.05
CA LEU A 103 -2.91 -9.53 -6.29
C LEU A 103 -4.02 -9.44 -7.34
N VAL A 104 -4.83 -10.49 -7.47
CA VAL A 104 -6.00 -10.52 -8.36
C VAL A 104 -7.00 -9.45 -7.95
N THR A 105 -7.38 -9.41 -6.67
CA THR A 105 -8.32 -8.40 -6.15
C THR A 105 -7.79 -6.98 -6.35
N SER A 106 -6.50 -6.74 -6.07
CA SER A 106 -5.86 -5.45 -6.32
C SER A 106 -5.85 -5.07 -7.80
N GLY A 107 -5.62 -6.03 -8.70
CA GLY A 107 -5.72 -5.82 -10.14
C GLY A 107 -7.13 -5.46 -10.60
N PHE A 108 -8.15 -6.13 -10.07
CA PHE A 108 -9.56 -5.82 -10.37
C PHE A 108 -9.92 -4.41 -9.90
N THR A 109 -9.72 -4.08 -8.62
CA THR A 109 -10.07 -2.75 -8.10
C THR A 109 -9.20 -1.65 -8.69
N GLY A 110 -7.91 -1.92 -8.93
CA GLY A 110 -6.99 -0.99 -9.56
C GLY A 110 -7.32 -0.69 -11.02
N SER A 111 -7.79 -1.69 -11.77
CA SER A 111 -8.25 -1.46 -13.15
C SER A 111 -9.53 -0.62 -13.20
N MET A 112 -10.48 -0.86 -12.28
CA MET A 112 -11.68 -0.02 -12.15
C MET A 112 -11.33 1.45 -11.88
N LEU A 113 -10.43 1.71 -10.92
CA LEU A 113 -9.96 3.07 -10.61
C LEU A 113 -9.22 3.71 -11.79
N THR A 114 -8.38 2.94 -12.49
CA THR A 114 -7.68 3.43 -13.69
C THR A 114 -8.66 3.80 -14.80
N SER A 115 -9.71 2.99 -15.01
CA SER A 115 -10.76 3.29 -15.99
C SER A 115 -11.56 4.54 -15.61
N LEU A 116 -11.87 4.74 -14.32
CA LEU A 116 -12.52 5.95 -13.83
C LEU A 116 -11.67 7.19 -14.09
N ASP A 117 -10.39 7.17 -13.67
CA ASP A 117 -9.47 8.29 -13.84
C ASP A 117 -9.29 8.68 -15.32
N SER A 118 -9.15 7.68 -16.20
CA SER A 118 -9.03 7.92 -17.64
C SER A 118 -10.25 8.65 -18.20
N LYS A 119 -11.45 8.27 -17.77
CA LYS A 119 -12.68 8.91 -18.25
C LYS A 119 -12.88 10.30 -17.69
N LYS A 120 -12.67 10.48 -16.39
CA LYS A 120 -12.69 11.80 -15.76
C LYS A 120 -11.69 12.75 -16.43
N SER A 121 -10.50 12.26 -16.76
CA SER A 121 -9.50 13.01 -17.51
C SER A 121 -10.03 13.45 -18.87
N SER A 122 -10.58 12.52 -19.66
CA SER A 122 -11.14 12.83 -20.99
C SER A 122 -12.30 13.82 -20.92
N VAL A 123 -13.18 13.70 -19.93
CA VAL A 123 -14.30 14.62 -19.69
C VAL A 123 -13.79 16.03 -19.38
N LEU A 124 -12.78 16.17 -18.53
CA LEU A 124 -12.19 17.47 -18.21
C LEU A 124 -11.53 18.11 -19.44
N ASP A 125 -10.88 17.31 -20.28
CA ASP A 125 -10.28 17.77 -21.55
C ASP A 125 -11.36 18.24 -22.54
N GLU A 126 -12.47 17.51 -22.66
CA GLU A 126 -13.60 17.91 -23.51
C GLU A 126 -14.28 19.19 -23.01
N MET A 127 -14.50 19.31 -21.69
CA MET A 127 -15.02 20.54 -21.07
C MET A 127 -14.13 21.74 -21.38
N ARG A 128 -12.81 21.54 -21.38
CA ARG A 128 -11.83 22.58 -21.73
C ARG A 128 -11.93 22.98 -23.19
N GLN A 129 -12.05 22.03 -24.11
CA GLN A 129 -12.09 22.30 -25.55
C GLN A 129 -13.41 22.92 -26.01
N THR A 130 -14.54 22.39 -25.51
CA THR A 130 -15.89 22.77 -25.96
C THR A 130 -16.49 23.91 -25.15
N GLY A 131 -15.97 24.17 -23.95
CA GLY A 131 -16.54 25.12 -22.99
C GLY A 131 -17.93 24.71 -22.48
N LYS A 132 -18.37 23.49 -22.76
CA LYS A 132 -19.67 22.94 -22.38
C LYS A 132 -19.47 21.78 -21.43
N LYS A 133 -20.42 21.58 -20.52
CA LYS A 133 -20.50 20.32 -19.77
C LYS A 133 -20.88 19.20 -20.75
N PRO A 134 -20.29 18.00 -20.66
CA PRO A 134 -20.72 16.86 -21.45
C PRO A 134 -22.20 16.60 -21.24
N GLY A 135 -22.89 16.10 -22.27
CA GLY A 135 -24.28 15.65 -22.12
C GLY A 135 -24.37 14.49 -21.13
N ASP A 136 -25.40 14.50 -20.28
CA ASP A 136 -25.61 13.67 -19.08
C ASP A 136 -25.81 12.15 -19.33
N VAL A 137 -25.03 11.50 -20.21
CA VAL A 137 -25.01 10.04 -20.28
C VAL A 137 -23.87 9.54 -19.41
N VAL A 138 -24.08 9.56 -18.09
CA VAL A 138 -23.13 8.98 -17.13
C VAL A 138 -23.53 7.52 -16.92
N ASP A 139 -22.63 6.61 -17.30
CA ASP A 139 -22.85 5.18 -17.12
C ASP A 139 -22.89 4.80 -15.64
N PHE A 140 -23.76 3.87 -15.25
CA PHE A 140 -23.95 3.49 -13.85
C PHE A 140 -22.64 3.01 -13.20
N SER A 141 -21.79 2.31 -13.97
CA SER A 141 -20.55 1.73 -13.45
C SER A 141 -19.53 2.82 -13.10
N GLU A 142 -19.57 3.95 -13.78
CA GLU A 142 -18.72 5.11 -13.50
C GLU A 142 -19.18 5.80 -12.22
N ILE A 143 -20.48 6.08 -12.08
CA ILE A 143 -21.07 6.67 -10.86
C ILE A 143 -20.74 5.79 -9.67
N PHE A 144 -20.96 4.47 -9.80
CA PHE A 144 -20.73 3.53 -8.73
C PHE A 144 -19.26 3.50 -8.29
N VAL A 145 -18.33 3.37 -9.23
CA VAL A 145 -16.89 3.32 -8.93
C VAL A 145 -16.42 4.65 -8.36
N ASP A 146 -16.97 5.77 -8.79
CA ASP A 146 -16.64 7.08 -8.25
C ASP A 146 -17.09 7.24 -6.78
N GLU A 147 -18.36 6.93 -6.49
CA GLU A 147 -18.92 6.99 -5.13
C GLU A 147 -18.16 6.10 -4.13
N HIS A 148 -17.58 4.99 -4.62
CA HIS A 148 -16.86 4.02 -3.80
C HIS A 148 -15.34 4.05 -4.02
N ALA A 149 -14.80 5.07 -4.70
CA ALA A 149 -13.39 5.11 -5.11
C ALA A 149 -12.42 4.95 -3.93
N GLY A 150 -12.71 5.58 -2.79
CA GLY A 150 -11.88 5.48 -1.59
C GLY A 150 -11.87 4.07 -0.99
N MET A 151 -13.00 3.36 -1.03
CA MET A 151 -13.11 1.97 -0.57
C MET A 151 -12.34 1.02 -1.50
N LEU A 152 -12.51 1.19 -2.82
CA LEU A 152 -11.81 0.41 -3.82
C LEU A 152 -10.30 0.65 -3.79
N LEU A 153 -9.87 1.90 -3.54
CA LEU A 153 -8.47 2.26 -3.36
C LEU A 153 -7.87 1.56 -2.13
N ALA A 154 -8.58 1.56 -1.00
CA ALA A 154 -8.14 0.87 0.20
C ALA A 154 -7.95 -0.64 -0.06
N VAL A 155 -8.91 -1.28 -0.75
CA VAL A 155 -8.80 -2.68 -1.16
C VAL A 155 -7.59 -2.90 -2.08
N ALA A 156 -7.40 -2.04 -3.08
CA ALA A 156 -6.30 -2.15 -4.04
C ALA A 156 -4.95 -2.08 -3.34
N VAL A 157 -4.76 -1.08 -2.45
CA VAL A 157 -3.53 -0.86 -1.70
C VAL A 157 -3.27 -2.00 -0.72
N LEU A 158 -4.26 -2.40 0.09
CA LEU A 158 -4.10 -3.52 1.03
C LEU A 158 -3.77 -4.82 0.29
N GLY A 159 -4.39 -5.08 -0.87
CA GLY A 159 -4.08 -6.23 -1.71
C GLY A 159 -2.63 -6.25 -2.20
N LEU A 160 -2.03 -5.08 -2.51
CA LEU A 160 -0.60 -4.99 -2.84
C LEU A 160 0.31 -5.25 -1.64
N LEU A 161 -0.12 -4.85 -0.44
CA LEU A 161 0.69 -4.97 0.78
C LEU A 161 0.73 -6.40 1.34
N MET A 162 -0.38 -7.14 1.22
CA MET A 162 -0.53 -8.48 1.83
C MET A 162 0.60 -9.46 1.48
N PRO A 163 1.08 -9.57 0.23
CA PRO A 163 2.22 -10.43 -0.07
C PRO A 163 3.49 -10.14 0.71
N VAL A 164 3.75 -8.87 1.00
CA VAL A 164 4.90 -8.47 1.81
C VAL A 164 4.70 -8.83 3.27
N PHE A 165 3.51 -8.56 3.83
CA PHE A 165 3.19 -8.97 5.20
C PHE A 165 3.37 -10.47 5.40
N ILE A 166 2.87 -11.28 4.45
CA ILE A 166 2.98 -12.74 4.47
C ILE A 166 4.44 -13.19 4.33
N SER A 167 5.20 -12.59 3.41
CA SER A 167 6.62 -12.90 3.22
C SER A 167 7.44 -12.60 4.48
N GLN A 168 7.20 -11.43 5.10
CA GLN A 168 7.85 -11.05 6.35
C GLN A 168 7.44 -11.96 7.49
N ALA A 169 6.15 -12.30 7.64
CA ALA A 169 5.69 -13.20 8.70
C ALA A 169 6.37 -14.58 8.63
N LYS A 170 6.66 -15.08 7.42
CA LYS A 170 7.37 -16.34 7.22
C LYS A 170 8.86 -16.28 7.61
N SER A 171 9.50 -15.12 7.50
CA SER A 171 10.94 -14.97 7.74
C SER A 171 11.30 -14.64 9.19
N LYS A 172 10.33 -14.28 10.04
CA LYS A 172 10.60 -13.95 11.45
C LYS A 172 10.57 -15.19 12.35
N GLN A 173 11.49 -15.19 13.32
CA GLN A 173 11.64 -16.20 14.35
C GLN A 173 11.63 -15.53 15.73
N THR A 174 11.50 -16.33 16.79
CA THR A 174 11.56 -15.81 18.17
C THR A 174 12.89 -15.09 18.49
N SER A 175 13.98 -15.46 17.81
CA SER A 175 15.30 -14.83 17.96
C SER A 175 15.47 -13.54 17.15
N THR A 176 14.49 -13.16 16.32
CA THR A 176 14.63 -11.98 15.45
C THR A 176 14.69 -10.69 16.28
N PRO A 177 15.70 -9.83 16.07
CA PRO A 177 15.80 -8.56 16.77
C PRO A 177 14.56 -7.69 16.57
N GLY A 178 14.12 -7.00 17.63
CA GLY A 178 12.89 -6.20 17.61
C GLY A 178 12.83 -5.16 16.48
N HIS A 179 13.96 -4.54 16.12
CA HIS A 179 14.02 -3.57 15.02
C HIS A 179 13.82 -4.23 13.64
N GLU A 180 14.34 -5.44 13.42
CA GLU A 180 14.10 -6.20 12.18
C GLU A 180 12.68 -6.76 12.10
N ALA A 181 12.03 -6.96 13.25
CA ALA A 181 10.65 -7.41 13.35
C ALA A 181 9.63 -6.27 13.18
N THR A 182 10.03 -5.00 13.40
CA THR A 182 9.09 -3.86 13.46
C THR A 182 9.42 -2.77 12.45
N LEU A 183 10.63 -2.19 12.49
CA LEU A 183 11.01 -1.02 11.71
C LEU A 183 11.16 -1.35 10.22
N TYR A 184 11.88 -2.43 9.87
CA TYR A 184 12.11 -2.75 8.46
C TYR A 184 10.83 -3.17 7.73
N PRO A 185 9.97 -4.03 8.31
CA PRO A 185 8.66 -4.31 7.71
C PRO A 185 7.82 -3.03 7.58
N ALA A 186 7.78 -2.16 8.60
CA ALA A 186 7.03 -0.90 8.53
C ALA A 186 7.53 0.02 7.40
N ALA A 187 8.85 0.13 7.20
CA ALA A 187 9.44 0.87 6.09
C ALA A 187 9.03 0.28 4.72
N THR A 188 9.01 -1.05 4.57
CA THR A 188 8.52 -1.68 3.33
C THR A 188 7.03 -1.44 3.11
N ILE A 189 6.22 -1.58 4.15
CA ILE A 189 4.76 -1.40 4.09
C ILE A 189 4.43 0.03 3.67
N ILE A 190 5.03 1.02 4.33
CA ILE A 190 4.73 2.43 4.04
C ILE A 190 5.21 2.86 2.64
N SER A 191 6.31 2.28 2.15
CA SER A 191 6.74 2.46 0.75
C SER A 191 5.73 1.90 -0.24
N LEU A 192 5.29 0.67 -0.04
CA LEU A 192 4.33 0.05 -0.96
C LEU A 192 2.93 0.66 -0.85
N ALA A 193 2.55 1.16 0.32
CA ALA A 193 1.32 1.91 0.49
C ALA A 193 1.38 3.23 -0.28
N SER A 194 2.50 3.95 -0.16
CA SER A 194 2.76 5.16 -0.96
C SER A 194 2.73 4.86 -2.46
N ALA A 195 3.36 3.75 -2.88
CA ALA A 195 3.30 3.30 -4.27
C ALA A 195 1.87 3.06 -4.73
N GLY A 196 1.08 2.29 -3.97
CA GLY A 196 -0.29 1.95 -4.32
C GLY A 196 -1.20 3.17 -4.40
N ILE A 197 -1.09 4.11 -3.46
CA ILE A 197 -1.85 5.37 -3.51
C ILE A 197 -1.56 6.11 -4.81
N PHE A 198 -0.29 6.28 -5.18
CA PHE A 198 0.07 6.98 -6.41
C PHE A 198 -0.19 6.18 -7.68
N LEU A 199 -0.19 4.84 -7.60
CA LEU A 199 -0.43 3.96 -8.73
C LEU A 199 -1.89 3.99 -9.17
N PHE A 200 -2.80 4.07 -8.21
CA PHE A 200 -4.24 3.93 -8.45
C PHE A 200 -5.00 5.26 -8.44
N CYS A 201 -4.32 6.36 -8.08
CA CYS A 201 -4.78 7.74 -8.24
C CYS A 201 -4.02 8.37 -9.42
N ARG A 202 -4.15 7.85 -10.66
CA ARG A 202 -3.28 8.19 -11.81
C ARG A 202 -3.53 9.59 -12.39
N ALA A 203 -3.64 10.58 -11.51
CA ALA A 203 -3.92 11.97 -11.82
C ALA A 203 -2.78 12.64 -12.63
N SER A 204 -1.54 12.15 -12.56
CA SER A 204 -0.44 12.66 -13.40
C SER A 204 0.67 11.63 -13.67
N SER A 205 1.45 11.88 -14.72
CA SER A 205 2.69 11.16 -15.01
C SER A 205 3.72 11.28 -13.89
N THR A 206 3.76 12.41 -13.19
CA THR A 206 4.61 12.60 -12.01
C THR A 206 4.25 11.65 -10.88
N LEU A 207 2.96 11.50 -10.57
CA LEU A 207 2.50 10.54 -9.55
C LEU A 207 2.79 9.09 -9.97
N ALA A 208 2.59 8.75 -11.24
CA ALA A 208 2.98 7.43 -11.77
C ALA A 208 4.50 7.17 -11.63
N GLY A 209 5.32 8.20 -11.85
CA GLY A 209 6.77 8.15 -11.64
C GLY A 209 7.13 7.93 -10.17
N LEU A 210 6.51 8.67 -9.25
CA LEU A 210 6.69 8.49 -7.81
C LEU A 210 6.24 7.10 -7.35
N SER A 211 5.13 6.59 -7.89
CA SER A 211 4.65 5.23 -7.63
C SER A 211 5.70 4.18 -8.02
N SER A 212 6.22 4.27 -9.24
CA SER A 212 7.24 3.35 -9.75
C SER A 212 8.52 3.39 -8.91
N ALA A 213 8.96 4.59 -8.51
CA ALA A 213 10.10 4.76 -7.63
C ALA A 213 9.86 4.13 -6.24
N TRP A 214 8.67 4.29 -5.66
CA TRP A 214 8.32 3.66 -4.39
C TRP A 214 8.23 2.13 -4.46
N LEU A 215 7.76 1.57 -5.58
CA LEU A 215 7.80 0.13 -5.83
C LEU A 215 9.25 -0.38 -5.86
N ILE A 216 10.14 0.34 -6.55
CA ILE A 216 11.57 0.00 -6.60
C ILE A 216 12.18 0.07 -5.19
N VAL A 217 11.92 1.13 -4.43
CA VAL A 217 12.40 1.26 -3.05
C VAL A 217 11.91 0.10 -2.18
N GLY A 218 10.62 -0.23 -2.23
CA GLY A 218 10.05 -1.37 -1.48
C GLY A 218 10.69 -2.71 -1.87
N ALA A 219 10.92 -2.94 -3.15
CA ALA A 219 11.59 -4.15 -3.65
C ALA A 219 13.05 -4.22 -3.19
N VAL A 220 13.81 -3.13 -3.32
CA VAL A 220 15.21 -3.04 -2.89
C VAL A 220 15.32 -3.34 -1.40
N ILE A 221 14.48 -2.72 -0.56
CA ILE A 221 14.49 -2.99 0.90
C ILE A 221 14.19 -4.46 1.19
N THR A 222 13.15 -5.02 0.56
CA THR A 222 12.75 -6.42 0.78
C THR A 222 13.87 -7.38 0.42
N ILE A 223 14.50 -7.17 -0.74
CA ILE A 223 15.62 -7.99 -1.20
C ILE A 223 16.83 -7.81 -0.28
N SER A 224 17.20 -6.58 0.06
CA SER A 224 18.35 -6.31 0.94
C SER A 224 18.19 -6.90 2.33
N VAL A 225 17.00 -6.80 2.93
CA VAL A 225 16.70 -7.43 4.23
C VAL A 225 16.77 -8.95 4.12
N SER A 226 16.24 -9.54 3.04
CA SER A 226 16.30 -10.99 2.83
C SER A 226 17.74 -11.49 2.65
N ILE A 227 18.56 -10.74 1.90
CA ILE A 227 19.99 -11.06 1.74
C ILE A 227 20.74 -10.92 3.07
N GLN A 228 20.46 -9.89 3.86
CA GLN A 228 21.06 -9.71 5.19
C GLN A 228 20.77 -10.88 6.12
N GLN A 229 19.58 -11.49 6.03
CA GLN A 229 19.24 -12.68 6.82
C GLN A 229 20.05 -13.92 6.40
N CYS A 230 20.50 -13.98 5.15
CA CYS A 230 21.22 -15.13 4.60
C CYS A 230 22.77 -14.98 4.60
N CYS A 231 23.30 -13.77 4.76
CA CYS A 231 24.73 -13.47 4.56
C CYS A 231 25.32 -12.65 5.72
N CYS A 232 26.67 -12.55 5.78
CA CYS A 232 27.40 -11.85 6.86
C CYS A 232 26.84 -10.45 7.17
N SER A 233 26.42 -10.23 8.42
CA SER A 233 25.55 -9.11 8.81
C SER A 233 26.17 -7.72 8.69
N ARG A 234 27.50 -7.58 8.73
CA ARG A 234 28.16 -6.28 8.98
C ARG A 234 28.18 -5.33 7.78
N VAL A 235 28.67 -5.80 6.62
CA VAL A 235 28.72 -4.99 5.39
C VAL A 235 27.30 -4.73 4.88
N LEU A 236 26.43 -5.73 4.98
CA LEU A 236 25.03 -5.60 4.58
C LEU A 236 24.25 -4.62 5.47
N SER A 237 24.59 -4.49 6.76
CA SER A 237 23.99 -3.46 7.64
C SER A 237 24.37 -2.05 7.22
N ILE A 238 25.61 -1.81 6.74
CA ILE A 238 26.04 -0.50 6.21
C ILE A 238 25.23 -0.14 4.97
N VAL A 239 25.17 -1.09 4.04
CA VAL A 239 24.41 -0.92 2.80
C VAL A 239 22.94 -0.66 3.11
N LEU A 240 22.36 -1.41 4.05
CA LEU A 240 20.97 -1.23 4.43
C LEU A 240 20.72 0.12 5.13
N ALA A 241 21.64 0.59 5.98
CA ALA A 241 21.56 1.92 6.57
C ALA A 241 21.58 3.02 5.50
N ALA A 242 22.44 2.89 4.48
CA ALA A 242 22.50 3.81 3.35
C ALA A 242 21.20 3.79 2.52
N ILE A 243 20.66 2.59 2.23
CA ILE A 243 19.37 2.44 1.54
C ILE A 243 18.25 3.15 2.31
N PHE A 244 18.18 2.96 3.63
CA PHE A 244 17.18 3.64 4.45
C PHE A 244 17.39 5.17 4.52
N ALA A 245 18.64 5.64 4.58
CA ALA A 245 18.92 7.08 4.54
C ALA A 245 18.48 7.70 3.21
N LEU A 246 18.78 7.06 2.08
CA LEU A 246 18.34 7.50 0.76
C LEU A 246 16.81 7.48 0.63
N GLY A 247 16.15 6.44 1.16
CA GLY A 247 14.70 6.37 1.19
C GLY A 247 14.06 7.45 2.06
N ALA A 248 14.71 7.87 3.16
CA ALA A 248 14.25 9.01 3.96
C ALA A 248 14.31 10.32 3.18
N VAL A 249 15.41 10.57 2.44
CA VAL A 249 15.53 11.75 1.56
C VAL A 249 14.45 11.71 0.47
N PHE A 250 14.25 10.55 -0.15
CA PHE A 250 13.23 10.36 -1.17
C PHE A 250 11.80 10.59 -0.62
N ALA A 251 11.54 10.20 0.64
CA ALA A 251 10.27 10.45 1.31
C ALA A 251 9.98 11.95 1.47
N VAL A 252 10.99 12.74 1.86
CA VAL A 252 10.86 14.20 1.98
C VAL A 252 10.58 14.85 0.62
N ILE A 253 11.32 14.44 -0.42
CA ILE A 253 11.11 14.95 -1.78
C ILE A 253 9.69 14.62 -2.26
N SER A 254 9.26 13.37 -2.07
CA SER A 254 7.92 12.93 -2.47
C SER A 254 6.82 13.68 -1.71
N ALA A 255 6.98 13.87 -0.41
CA ALA A 255 6.05 14.68 0.40
C ALA A 255 5.98 16.13 -0.10
N ALA A 256 7.12 16.75 -0.42
CA ALA A 256 7.16 18.11 -0.94
C ALA A 256 6.48 18.23 -2.32
N VAL A 257 6.72 17.29 -3.23
CA VAL A 257 6.08 17.25 -4.55
C VAL A 257 4.57 17.14 -4.43
N VAL A 258 4.09 16.21 -3.60
CA VAL A 258 2.66 15.97 -3.42
C VAL A 258 1.98 17.11 -2.66
N GLY A 259 2.64 17.66 -1.64
CA GLY A 259 2.17 18.84 -0.91
C GLY A 259 2.02 20.06 -1.81
N LYS A 260 3.00 20.32 -2.69
CA LYS A 260 2.91 21.40 -3.66
C LYS A 260 1.80 21.16 -4.69
N ALA A 261 1.62 19.92 -5.16
CA ALA A 261 0.52 19.58 -6.07
C ALA A 261 -0.84 19.82 -5.42
N PHE A 262 -1.00 19.46 -4.14
CA PHE A 262 -2.21 19.72 -3.37
C PHE A 262 -2.48 21.24 -3.21
N GLU A 263 -1.48 22.01 -2.80
CA GLU A 263 -1.61 23.46 -2.60
C GLU A 263 -1.96 24.18 -3.90
N SER A 264 -1.24 23.87 -4.99
CA SER A 264 -1.48 24.46 -6.31
C SER A 264 -2.86 24.07 -6.84
N GLY A 265 -3.27 22.81 -6.66
CA GLY A 265 -4.60 22.31 -7.00
C GLY A 265 -5.72 23.05 -6.29
N ARG A 266 -5.56 23.24 -4.98
CA ARG A 266 -6.52 23.98 -4.15
C ARG A 266 -6.62 25.44 -4.58
N HIS A 267 -5.49 26.07 -4.92
CA HIS A 267 -5.48 27.43 -5.43
C HIS A 267 -6.24 27.56 -6.75
N SER A 268 -6.01 26.65 -7.70
CA SER A 268 -6.76 26.62 -8.97
C SER A 268 -8.26 26.43 -8.74
N MET A 269 -8.66 25.55 -7.82
CA MET A 269 -10.08 25.37 -7.45
C MET A 269 -10.69 26.67 -6.89
N MET A 270 -10.01 27.35 -5.96
CA MET A 270 -10.47 28.62 -5.39
C MET A 270 -10.62 29.73 -6.44
N LEU A 271 -9.76 29.77 -7.46
CA LEU A 271 -9.88 30.73 -8.56
C LEU A 271 -11.13 30.50 -9.41
N ILE A 272 -11.53 29.24 -9.59
CA ILE A 272 -12.75 28.87 -10.31
C ILE A 272 -13.98 29.25 -9.47
N ASP A 273 -13.98 28.92 -8.17
CA ASP A 273 -15.11 29.19 -7.27
C ASP A 273 -15.31 30.69 -6.98
N SER A 274 -14.23 31.46 -6.84
CA SER A 274 -14.29 32.90 -6.52
C SER A 274 -14.73 33.79 -7.69
N LYS A 275 -14.52 33.34 -8.94
CA LYS A 275 -14.86 34.10 -10.15
C LYS A 275 -16.21 33.68 -10.73
N ASN A 276 -17.28 33.82 -9.94
CA ASN A 276 -18.68 33.55 -10.32
C ASN A 276 -18.91 32.07 -10.73
N PRO A 277 -19.83 31.33 -10.08
CA PRO A 277 -20.10 29.91 -10.40
C PRO A 277 -20.58 29.66 -11.84
N SER A 278 -20.85 30.73 -12.60
CA SER A 278 -21.30 30.71 -13.99
C SER A 278 -20.28 31.24 -15.02
N ALA A 279 -19.07 31.72 -14.65
CA ALA A 279 -18.30 32.64 -15.52
C ALA A 279 -16.83 32.31 -15.82
N VAL A 280 -16.19 31.33 -15.17
CA VAL A 280 -14.92 30.78 -15.66
C VAL A 280 -15.14 29.35 -16.10
N PRO A 281 -15.58 29.11 -17.35
CA PRO A 281 -15.52 27.76 -17.90
C PRO A 281 -14.06 27.31 -17.82
N VAL A 282 -13.85 26.04 -17.45
CA VAL A 282 -12.54 25.37 -17.37
C VAL A 282 -11.67 25.64 -18.61
N SER A 283 -12.29 25.95 -19.75
CA SER A 283 -11.69 26.43 -21.00
C SER A 283 -10.86 27.72 -20.92
N ARG A 284 -10.99 28.52 -19.86
CA ARG A 284 -10.26 29.80 -19.66
C ARG A 284 -9.06 29.69 -18.74
N LEU A 285 -8.79 28.53 -18.16
CA LEU A 285 -7.60 28.29 -17.37
C LEU A 285 -6.38 28.17 -18.28
N ASP A 286 -5.27 28.78 -17.86
CA ASP A 286 -3.97 28.57 -18.50
C ASP A 286 -3.59 27.09 -18.43
N ASP A 287 -2.75 26.61 -19.35
CA ASP A 287 -2.39 25.18 -19.42
C ASP A 287 -1.90 24.61 -18.09
N ASN A 288 -1.03 25.37 -17.40
CA ASN A 288 -0.50 24.95 -16.10
C ASN A 288 -1.57 24.94 -14.99
N GLU A 289 -2.51 25.89 -15.01
CA GLU A 289 -3.60 25.97 -14.03
C GLU A 289 -4.62 24.85 -14.25
N PHE A 290 -4.92 24.55 -15.52
CA PHE A 290 -5.79 23.46 -15.91
C PHE A 290 -5.22 22.09 -15.53
N GLU A 291 -3.94 21.83 -15.85
CA GLU A 291 -3.31 20.56 -15.47
C GLU A 291 -3.27 20.39 -13.94
N THR A 292 -2.98 21.47 -13.22
CA THR A 292 -2.99 21.47 -11.75
C THR A 292 -4.39 21.22 -11.18
N PHE A 293 -5.42 21.84 -11.76
CA PHE A 293 -6.82 21.60 -11.42
C PHE A 293 -7.25 20.16 -11.71
N LYS A 294 -6.91 19.65 -12.90
CA LYS A 294 -7.19 18.29 -13.34
C LYS A 294 -6.57 17.27 -12.40
N ILE A 295 -5.31 17.46 -12.02
CA ILE A 295 -4.64 16.61 -11.03
C ILE A 295 -5.39 16.61 -9.70
N HIS A 296 -5.85 17.77 -9.25
CA HIS A 296 -6.58 17.90 -7.99
C HIS A 296 -7.92 17.14 -8.01
N VAL A 297 -8.72 17.32 -9.06
CA VAL A 297 -10.02 16.65 -9.24
C VAL A 297 -9.85 15.14 -9.37
N LEU A 298 -8.91 14.69 -10.21
CA LEU A 298 -8.61 13.26 -10.38
C LEU A 298 -8.11 12.62 -9.07
N ALA A 299 -7.47 13.39 -8.20
CA ALA A 299 -7.03 12.91 -6.90
C ALA A 299 -8.10 12.98 -5.79
N GLY A 300 -9.39 12.86 -6.17
CA GLY A 300 -10.52 12.92 -5.26
C GLY A 300 -10.58 14.27 -4.54
N ASP A 301 -10.56 15.35 -5.31
CA ASP A 301 -10.50 16.73 -4.80
C ASP A 301 -9.32 16.95 -3.83
N GLY A 302 -8.18 16.38 -4.20
CA GLY A 302 -6.93 16.46 -3.45
C GLY A 302 -6.85 15.57 -2.21
N VAL A 303 -7.89 14.82 -1.84
CA VAL A 303 -7.87 13.92 -0.67
C VAL A 303 -6.76 12.87 -0.81
N TYR A 304 -6.59 12.27 -1.99
CA TYR A 304 -5.56 11.26 -2.21
C TYR A 304 -4.15 11.85 -2.21
N LEU A 305 -3.98 13.12 -2.59
CA LEU A 305 -2.69 13.83 -2.43
C LEU A 305 -2.37 14.04 -0.95
N LEU A 306 -3.36 14.45 -0.14
CA LEU A 306 -3.16 14.63 1.29
C LEU A 306 -2.83 13.31 2.00
N ILE A 307 -3.52 12.21 1.64
CA ILE A 307 -3.19 10.88 2.14
C ILE A 307 -1.77 10.51 1.72
N GLY A 308 -1.42 10.68 0.44
CA GLY A 308 -0.06 10.47 -0.07
C GLY A 308 0.98 11.27 0.73
N PHE A 309 0.74 12.54 1.00
CA PHE A 309 1.59 13.37 1.85
C PHE A 309 1.82 12.76 3.23
N CYS A 310 0.74 12.37 3.93
CA CYS A 310 0.82 11.73 5.25
C CYS A 310 1.61 10.42 5.23
N PHE A 311 1.43 9.59 4.20
CA PHE A 311 2.18 8.35 4.02
C PHE A 311 3.67 8.61 3.79
N ASN A 312 4.03 9.65 3.02
CA ASN A 312 5.42 10.01 2.77
C ASN A 312 6.10 10.62 4.01
N VAL A 313 5.38 11.42 4.81
CA VAL A 313 5.88 11.89 6.12
C VAL A 313 6.09 10.71 7.07
N SER A 314 5.15 9.76 7.10
CA SER A 314 5.30 8.52 7.88
C SER A 314 6.48 7.68 7.39
N ALA A 315 6.70 7.62 6.07
CA ALA A 315 7.84 6.93 5.47
C ALA A 315 9.14 7.56 5.94
N PHE A 316 9.27 8.89 5.92
CA PHE A 316 10.46 9.57 6.45
C PHE A 316 10.79 9.10 7.88
N VAL A 317 9.79 9.05 8.76
CA VAL A 317 9.97 8.58 10.15
C VAL A 317 10.49 7.14 10.19
N PHE A 318 9.81 6.20 9.54
CA PHE A 318 10.21 4.79 9.57
C PHE A 318 11.58 4.56 8.92
N PHE A 319 11.91 5.27 7.86
CA PHE A 319 13.20 5.17 7.19
C PHE A 319 14.34 5.74 8.05
N VAL A 320 14.15 6.88 8.71
CA VAL A 320 15.17 7.42 9.64
C VAL A 320 15.42 6.46 10.79
N TYR A 321 14.37 5.95 11.45
CA TYR A 321 14.55 5.00 12.55
C TYR A 321 15.15 3.67 12.07
N SER A 322 14.80 3.21 10.88
CA SER A 322 15.40 2.01 10.27
C SER A 322 16.89 2.21 9.96
N ALA A 323 17.28 3.38 9.44
CA ALA A 323 18.67 3.74 9.19
C ALA A 323 19.49 3.77 10.49
N LEU A 324 18.95 4.41 11.54
CA LEU A 324 19.58 4.47 12.86
C LEU A 324 19.71 3.07 13.50
N ALA A 325 18.69 2.22 13.35
CA ALA A 325 18.73 0.85 13.85
C ALA A 325 19.78 -0.01 13.12
N ALA A 326 19.83 0.07 11.79
CA ALA A 326 20.83 -0.60 10.96
C ALA A 326 22.25 -0.13 11.32
N PHE A 327 22.45 1.17 11.50
CA PHE A 327 23.73 1.76 11.91
C PHE A 327 24.14 1.31 13.33
N ARG A 328 23.22 1.34 14.30
CA ARG A 328 23.49 0.89 15.67
C ARG A 328 23.89 -0.59 15.72
N SER A 329 23.26 -1.44 14.90
CA SER A 329 23.59 -2.87 14.81
C SER A 329 25.08 -3.09 14.50
N MET A 330 25.69 -2.20 13.69
CA MET A 330 27.12 -2.22 13.42
C MET A 330 27.98 -1.87 14.64
N CYS A 331 27.59 -0.83 15.38
CA CYS A 331 28.37 -0.29 16.51
C CYS A 331 28.29 -1.15 17.77
N ALA A 332 27.17 -1.84 18.00
CA ALA A 332 26.90 -2.55 19.26
C ALA A 332 27.82 -3.76 19.51
N LEU A 333 28.34 -4.41 18.45
CA LEU A 333 29.30 -5.52 18.60
C LEU A 333 30.73 -5.05 18.89
N GLY A 334 31.11 -3.82 18.51
CA GLY A 334 32.42 -3.25 18.85
C GLY A 334 32.64 -3.11 20.36
N ARG A 335 31.57 -2.81 21.12
CA ARG A 335 31.60 -2.78 22.59
C ARG A 335 31.71 -4.17 23.22
N LYS A 336 31.07 -5.20 22.65
CA LYS A 336 31.20 -6.57 23.19
C LYS A 336 32.61 -7.13 22.99
N THR A 337 33.28 -6.79 21.88
CA THR A 337 34.69 -7.14 21.69
C THR A 337 35.64 -6.32 22.55
N SER A 338 35.39 -5.03 22.80
CA SER A 338 36.29 -4.24 23.67
C SER A 338 36.17 -4.62 25.15
N VAL A 339 34.95 -4.95 25.61
CA VAL A 339 34.73 -5.42 26.99
C VAL A 339 35.32 -6.82 27.20
N ALA A 340 35.29 -7.71 26.19
CA ALA A 340 35.92 -9.03 26.29
C ALA A 340 37.46 -8.97 26.32
N THR A 341 38.08 -7.97 25.67
CA THR A 341 39.53 -7.74 25.78
C THR A 341 39.93 -7.08 27.11
N ASP A 342 39.08 -6.22 27.67
CA ASP A 342 39.35 -5.62 29.00
C ASP A 342 39.18 -6.64 30.15
N GLU A 343 38.38 -7.70 29.97
CA GLU A 343 38.27 -8.81 30.92
C GLU A 343 39.41 -9.85 30.79
N SER A 344 40.02 -10.00 29.61
CA SER A 344 41.18 -10.89 29.42
C SER A 344 42.51 -10.29 29.86
N ASP A 345 42.62 -8.96 29.91
CA ASP A 345 43.83 -8.26 30.37
C ASP A 345 43.85 -8.01 31.89
N ASN A 346 42.79 -8.42 32.60
CA ASN A 346 42.68 -8.36 34.07
C ASN A 346 42.56 -9.76 34.73
N ALA A 347 42.92 -10.83 34.03
CA ALA A 347 43.05 -12.19 34.54
C ALA A 347 44.50 -12.67 34.48
#